data_AF-A0A660V608-F1
#
_entry.id   AF-A0A660V608-F1
#
_cell.length_a   1.000
_cell.length_b   1.000
_cell.length_c   1.000
_cell.angle_alpha   90.00
_cell.angle_beta   90.00
_cell.angle_gamma   90.00
#
_symmetry.space_group_name_H-M   'P 1'
#
loop_
_entity.id
_entity.type
_entity.pdbx_description
1 polymer ?
#
loop_
_entity_poly.entity_id
_entity_poly.type
_entity_poly.pdbx_seq_one_letter_code
_entity_poly.pdbx_strand_id
1 'polypeptide(L)'
;MIVAYIMGLSRWRNYMGNWVLLYEDEPNKIHLLQVELEAAGIEARIPSEEVAATMPFLQPTIGILVKAEDLQRAKTLLADFLKKWNEAEDKDNDDKKT
;
A
#
# COMPACT_ATOMS: atom_id res chain seq x y z
N MET A 1 1.96 -33.35 -33.29
CA MET A 1 1.23 -32.07 -33.20
C MET A 1 -0.16 -32.37 -32.68
N ILE A 2 -0.38 -32.23 -31.37
CA ILE A 2 -1.72 -32.21 -30.76
C ILE A 2 -1.68 -31.09 -29.73
N VAL A 3 -2.40 -30.02 -30.06
CA VAL A 3 -2.65 -28.85 -29.21
C VAL A 3 -3.91 -29.17 -28.40
N ALA A 4 -3.80 -29.22 -27.07
CA ALA A 4 -4.96 -29.33 -26.19
C ALA A 4 -4.71 -28.57 -24.88
N TYR A 5 -5.10 -27.29 -24.90
CA TYR A 5 -5.93 -26.64 -23.88
C TYR A 5 -5.87 -27.22 -22.46
N ILE A 6 -5.00 -26.68 -21.61
CA ILE A 6 -5.21 -26.68 -20.15
C ILE A 6 -4.95 -25.25 -19.65
N MET A 7 -5.80 -24.33 -20.09
CA MET A 7 -6.06 -23.10 -19.34
C MET A 7 -7.22 -23.39 -18.40
N GLY A 8 -7.03 -23.07 -17.11
CA GLY A 8 -8.14 -22.88 -16.18
C GLY A 8 -8.50 -24.09 -15.33
N LEU A 9 -7.61 -24.54 -14.46
CA LEU A 9 -8.01 -25.35 -13.29
C LEU A 9 -6.97 -25.31 -12.18
N SER A 10 -6.56 -24.10 -11.80
CA SER A 10 -5.89 -23.89 -10.53
C SER A 10 -6.42 -22.64 -9.87
N ARG A 11 -6.98 -22.87 -8.68
CA ARG A 11 -7.16 -21.89 -7.59
C ARG A 11 -8.50 -21.16 -7.45
N TRP A 12 -9.59 -21.82 -7.81
CA TRP A 12 -10.86 -21.61 -7.11
C TRP A 12 -10.79 -22.29 -5.73
N ARG A 13 -10.18 -21.62 -4.75
CA ARG A 13 -10.35 -21.97 -3.32
C ARG A 13 -10.06 -20.73 -2.46
N ASN A 14 -11.14 -20.17 -1.89
CA ASN A 14 -11.21 -19.05 -0.93
C ASN A 14 -11.07 -17.62 -1.47
N TYR A 15 -12.15 -17.10 -2.07
CA TYR A 15 -12.40 -15.67 -2.32
C TYR A 15 -13.33 -15.06 -1.25
N MET A 16 -13.11 -15.35 0.03
CA MET A 16 -13.49 -14.38 1.06
C MET A 16 -12.37 -13.35 1.08
N GLY A 17 -12.65 -12.12 0.64
CA GLY A 17 -11.67 -11.08 0.33
C GLY A 17 -10.60 -10.93 1.41
N ASN A 18 -9.43 -11.55 1.17
CA ASN A 18 -8.35 -11.59 2.12
C ASN A 18 -7.62 -10.24 2.06
N TRP A 19 -8.02 -9.32 2.94
CA TRP A 19 -7.34 -8.05 3.14
C TRP A 19 -5.98 -8.31 3.79
N VAL A 20 -4.92 -7.81 3.17
CA VAL A 20 -3.54 -8.00 3.62
C VAL A 20 -2.93 -6.64 3.88
N LEU A 21 -2.19 -6.52 4.98
CA LEU A 21 -1.41 -5.33 5.29
C LEU A 21 -0.34 -5.09 4.21
N LEU A 22 -0.41 -3.93 3.58
CA LEU A 22 0.57 -3.48 2.61
C LEU A 22 1.70 -2.70 3.28
N TYR A 23 1.34 -1.73 4.12
CA TYR A 23 2.28 -0.78 4.71
C TYR A 23 1.71 -0.15 5.99
N GLU A 24 2.60 0.30 6.87
CA GLU A 24 2.27 1.02 8.10
C GLU A 24 3.27 2.15 8.29
N ASP A 25 2.78 3.38 8.44
CA ASP A 25 3.60 4.59 8.58
C ASP A 25 2.72 5.74 9.13
N GLU A 26 3.27 6.95 9.16
CA GLU A 26 2.60 8.18 9.53
C GLU A 26 1.27 8.37 8.75
N PRO A 27 0.23 8.90 9.41
CA PRO A 27 -1.07 9.06 8.79
C PRO A 27 -1.02 9.81 7.46
N ASN A 28 -0.23 10.87 7.36
CA ASN A 28 -0.11 11.65 6.14
C ASN A 28 0.40 10.81 4.95
N LYS A 29 1.47 10.02 5.15
CA LYS A 29 2.03 9.15 4.10
C LYS A 29 1.03 8.08 3.68
N ILE A 30 0.30 7.50 4.64
CA ILE A 30 -0.65 6.43 4.37
C ILE A 30 -1.87 6.95 3.58
N HIS A 31 -2.37 8.14 3.90
CA HIS A 31 -3.46 8.76 3.12
C HIS A 31 -3.01 9.08 1.68
N LEU A 32 -1.78 9.58 1.49
CA LEU A 32 -1.25 9.83 0.15
C LEU A 32 -1.06 8.53 -0.64
N LEU A 33 -0.54 7.49 0.00
CA LEU A 33 -0.41 6.17 -0.61
C LEU A 33 -1.77 5.57 -0.99
N GLN A 34 -2.81 5.78 -0.17
CA GLN A 34 -4.18 5.37 -0.51
C GLN A 34 -4.64 5.99 -1.83
N VAL A 35 -4.42 7.31 -2.01
CA VAL A 35 -4.82 8.03 -3.23
C VAL A 35 -4.11 7.47 -4.46
N GLU A 36 -2.80 7.17 -4.37
CA GLU A 36 -2.03 6.57 -5.47
C GLU A 36 -2.52 5.16 -5.83
N LEU A 37 -2.84 4.35 -4.81
CA LEU A 37 -3.39 3.00 -5.03
C LEU A 37 -4.77 3.07 -5.69
N GLU A 38 -5.64 3.96 -5.22
CA GLU A 38 -6.98 4.16 -5.80
C GLU A 38 -6.91 4.71 -7.23
N ALA A 39 -5.98 5.64 -7.51
CA ALA A 39 -5.73 6.15 -8.86
C ALA A 39 -5.24 5.04 -9.82
N ALA A 40 -4.52 4.05 -9.30
CA ALA A 40 -4.12 2.85 -10.05
C ALA A 40 -5.22 1.77 -10.14
N GLY A 41 -6.40 2.03 -9.56
CA GLY A 41 -7.54 1.10 -9.56
C GLY A 41 -7.43 -0.02 -8.52
N ILE A 42 -6.57 0.13 -7.51
CA ILE A 42 -6.40 -0.83 -6.41
C ILE A 42 -7.25 -0.37 -5.22
N GLU A 43 -8.13 -1.24 -4.75
CA GLU A 43 -8.94 -0.95 -3.56
C GLU A 43 -8.06 -1.06 -2.31
N ALA A 44 -7.93 0.05 -1.57
CA ALA A 44 -7.18 0.14 -0.34
C ALA A 44 -8.08 0.56 0.83
N ARG A 45 -7.81 0.04 2.03
CA ARG A 45 -8.60 0.32 3.24
C ARG A 45 -7.68 0.63 4.40
N ILE A 46 -7.96 1.71 5.10
CA ILE A 46 -7.36 2.03 6.38
C ILE A 46 -8.33 1.50 7.46
N PRO A 47 -7.94 0.52 8.28
CA PRO A 47 -8.78 0.08 9.40
C PRO A 47 -8.83 1.21 10.43
N SER A 48 -9.98 1.89 10.51
CA SER A 48 -10.16 3.17 11.21
C SER A 48 -10.07 3.14 12.75
N GLU A 49 -9.63 2.06 13.40
CA GLU A 49 -10.10 1.79 14.77
C GLU A 49 -9.07 1.72 15.91
N GLU A 50 -7.77 2.00 15.75
CA GLU A 50 -6.88 1.75 16.90
C GLU A 50 -5.66 2.65 17.13
N VAL A 51 -5.66 3.91 16.70
CA VAL A 51 -4.44 4.74 16.91
C VAL A 51 -4.64 6.08 17.61
N ALA A 52 -5.85 6.44 18.03
CA ALA A 52 -6.06 7.74 18.70
C ALA A 52 -6.17 7.68 20.23
N ALA A 53 -6.40 6.52 20.85
CA ALA A 53 -6.90 6.50 22.23
C ALA A 53 -5.87 6.21 23.33
N THR A 54 -4.71 5.60 23.04
CA THR A 54 -3.87 5.02 24.11
C THR A 54 -2.53 5.70 24.34
N MET A 55 -1.98 6.50 23.41
CA MET A 55 -0.61 7.04 23.55
C MET A 55 -0.42 8.42 22.91
N PRO A 56 -0.68 9.54 23.65
CA PRO A 56 -0.57 10.91 23.10
C PRO A 56 0.87 11.38 22.80
N PHE A 57 1.90 10.55 23.06
CA PHE A 57 3.32 10.88 22.88
C PHE A 57 3.99 10.15 21.70
N LEU A 58 3.34 9.13 21.13
CA LEU A 58 3.85 8.40 19.96
C LEU A 58 3.04 8.87 18.77
N GLN A 59 3.72 9.34 17.71
CA GLN A 59 3.04 9.65 16.45
C GLN A 59 2.32 8.38 15.98
N PRO A 60 0.98 8.37 15.97
CA PRO A 60 0.23 7.15 15.75
C PRO A 60 0.44 6.67 14.31
N THR A 61 1.20 5.59 14.11
CA THR A 61 1.33 4.95 12.79
C THR A 61 0.03 4.23 12.45
N ILE A 62 -0.44 4.38 11.22
CA ILE A 62 -1.65 3.71 10.72
C ILE A 62 -1.28 2.72 9.61
N GLY A 63 -1.99 1.60 9.55
CA GLY A 63 -1.81 0.60 8.51
C GLY A 63 -2.73 0.83 7.31
N ILE A 64 -2.31 0.39 6.12
CA ILE A 64 -3.16 0.29 4.93
C ILE A 64 -3.24 -1.15 4.44
N LEU A 65 -4.46 -1.60 4.22
CA LEU A 65 -4.81 -2.93 3.77
C LEU A 65 -5.19 -2.90 2.29
N VAL A 66 -4.79 -3.92 1.53
CA VAL A 66 -5.20 -4.13 0.14
C VAL A 66 -5.69 -5.56 -0.05
N LYS A 67 -6.41 -5.83 -1.14
CA LYS A 67 -6.76 -7.21 -1.48
C LYS A 67 -5.52 -8.03 -1.80
N ALA A 68 -5.47 -9.28 -1.33
CA ALA A 68 -4.35 -10.19 -1.59
C ALA A 68 -4.03 -10.37 -3.08
N GLU A 69 -5.03 -10.26 -3.96
CA GLU A 69 -4.88 -10.34 -5.42
C GLU A 69 -4.04 -9.18 -5.99
N ASP A 70 -4.18 -8.00 -5.40
CA ASP A 70 -3.49 -6.78 -5.82
C ASP A 70 -2.17 -6.54 -5.09
N LEU A 71 -1.84 -7.36 -4.08
CA LEU A 71 -0.69 -7.17 -3.19
C LEU A 71 0.64 -6.99 -3.94
N GLN A 72 0.88 -7.76 -5.00
CA GLN A 72 2.12 -7.64 -5.78
C GLN A 72 2.20 -6.29 -6.51
N ARG A 73 1.11 -5.86 -7.13
CA ARG A 73 1.01 -4.56 -7.79
C ARG A 73 1.13 -3.41 -6.80
N ALA A 74 0.43 -3.51 -5.68
CA ALA A 74 0.46 -2.54 -4.60
C ALA A 74 1.87 -2.38 -4.01
N LYS A 75 2.65 -3.46 -3.88
CA LYS A 75 4.06 -3.41 -3.47
C LYS A 75 4.95 -2.68 -4.47
N THR A 76 4.72 -2.86 -5.77
CA THR A 76 5.47 -2.12 -6.80
C THR A 76 5.18 -0.63 -6.72
N LEU A 77 3.92 -0.25 -6.56
CA LEU A 77 3.52 1.17 -6.41
C LEU A 77 4.06 1.77 -5.09
N LEU A 78 4.01 1.01 -4.00
CA LEU A 78 4.61 1.43 -2.73
C LEU A 78 6.10 1.74 -2.88
N ALA A 79 6.86 0.87 -3.56
CA ALA A 79 8.28 1.10 -3.77
C ALA A 79 8.56 2.37 -4.60
N ASP A 80 7.76 2.63 -5.65
CA ASP A 80 7.88 3.84 -6.45
C ASP A 80 7.50 5.11 -5.65
N PHE A 81 6.44 5.01 -4.84
CA PHE A 81 5.99 6.07 -3.94
C PHE A 81 7.07 6.42 -2.91
N LEU A 82 7.62 5.43 -2.20
CA LEU A 82 8.66 5.65 -1.19
C LEU A 82 9.93 6.24 -1.80
N LYS A 83 10.28 5.83 -3.03
CA LYS A 83 11.42 6.39 -3.75
C LYS A 83 11.19 7.88 -4.05
N LYS A 84 10.04 8.24 -4.61
CA LYS A 84 9.66 9.65 -4.89
C LYS A 84 9.62 10.50 -3.62
N TRP A 85 9.10 9.92 -2.54
CA TRP A 85 9.03 10.56 -1.24
C TRP A 85 10.44 10.89 -0.72
N ASN A 86 11.33 9.91 -0.73
CA ASN A 86 12.71 10.09 -0.29
C ASN A 86 13.48 11.10 -1.18
N GLU A 87 13.27 11.08 -2.50
CA GLU A 87 13.84 12.08 -3.42
C GLU A 87 13.31 13.51 -3.18
N ALA A 88 12.09 13.65 -2.66
CA ALA A 88 11.54 14.94 -2.29
C ALA A 88 12.11 15.46 -0.97
N GLU A 89 12.31 14.58 0.03
CA GLU A 89 12.97 14.94 1.30
C GLU A 89 14.44 15.32 1.12
N ASP A 90 15.17 14.66 0.21
CA ASP A 90 16.58 14.99 -0.08
C ASP A 90 16.73 16.39 -0.70
N LYS A 91 15.77 16.82 -1.51
CA LYS A 91 15.80 18.15 -2.15
C LYS A 91 15.50 19.31 -1.20
N ASP A 92 14.69 19.09 -0.15
CA ASP A 92 14.41 20.14 0.85
C ASP A 92 15.66 20.45 1.72
N ASN A 93 16.60 19.51 1.82
CA ASN A 93 17.85 19.68 2.57
C ASN A 93 18.96 20.42 1.79
N ASP A 94 18.90 20.48 0.46
CA ASP A 94 19.90 21.20 -0.35
C ASP A 94 19.59 22.71 -0.41
N ASP A 95 18.31 23.09 -0.43
CA ASP A 95 17.88 24.50 -0.53
C ASP A 95 18.09 25.30 0.77
N LYS A 96 18.32 24.63 1.91
CA LYS A 96 18.67 25.28 3.20
C LYS A 96 20.16 25.55 3.37
N LYS A 97 21.02 25.21 2.40
CA LYS A 97 22.48 25.37 2.49
C LYS A 97 23.04 26.55 1.67
N THR A 98 22.20 27.30 0.96
CA THR A 98 22.58 28.54 0.25
C THR A 98 22.14 29.79 0.99
#